data_AF-A0A1G2I104-F1
#
_entry.id   AF-A0A1G2I104-F1
#
_cell.length_a   1.000
_cell.length_b   1.000
_cell.length_c   1.000
_cell.angle_alpha   90.00
_cell.angle_beta   90.00
_cell.angle_gamma   90.00
#
_symmetry.space_group_name_H-M   'P 1'
#
loop_
_entity.id
_entity.type
_entity.pdbx_description
1 polymer ?
#
loop_
_entity_poly.entity_id
_entity_poly.type
_entity_poly.pdbx_seq_one_letter_code
_entity_poly.pdbx_strand_id
1 'polypeptide(L)'
;MGILITIAQILLVCVALYFIIKPTVGKVGEKNLEFCLKVWKHFGVAMFFQCFLVVLVTTAAFFLLRKVPGLNWGWTNLFFKGGGNIIFAPLAALAELPPGSKPVQISLVMIILLKVSIAFGFLAFFGLLVIMFPNAAWIEEEMFRKGRHTFGRITKASIAFGLVHLLVGVPLAAAIALIIPGFFYGFVYASAFEKIWGQQKRAMDYLGSQEAPPLSQRQWDEKMEVASRSFIQMEEDALMASTAYHAMNNTIVVGIMFTIIVVAIFLV
;
A
#
# COMPACT_ATOMS: atom_id res chain seq x y z
N MET A 1 24.62 -19.20 -17.94
CA MET A 1 24.20 -17.94 -17.27
C MET A 1 22.71 -17.67 -17.44
N GLY A 2 22.13 -17.72 -18.65
CA GLY A 2 20.70 -17.45 -18.88
C GLY A 2 19.72 -18.34 -18.09
N ILE A 3 19.93 -19.66 -18.07
CA ILE A 3 19.04 -20.61 -17.36
C ILE A 3 18.98 -20.33 -15.85
N LEU A 4 20.12 -20.01 -15.22
CA LEU A 4 20.18 -19.69 -13.79
C LEU A 4 19.41 -18.40 -13.46
N ILE A 5 19.50 -17.38 -14.33
CA ILE A 5 18.75 -16.12 -14.18
C ILE A 5 17.24 -16.39 -14.30
N THR A 6 16.81 -17.20 -15.27
CA THR A 6 15.41 -17.57 -15.44
C THR A 6 14.86 -18.35 -14.23
N ILE A 7 15.63 -19.31 -13.70
CA ILE A 7 15.25 -20.05 -12.47
C ILE A 7 15.09 -19.08 -11.29
N ALA A 8 16.03 -18.14 -11.11
CA ALA A 8 15.96 -17.14 -10.05
C ALA A 8 14.72 -16.25 -10.19
N GLN A 9 14.37 -15.82 -11.41
CA GLN A 9 13.16 -15.03 -11.67
C GLN A 9 11.88 -15.81 -11.33
N ILE A 10 11.79 -17.08 -11.72
CA ILE A 10 10.62 -17.93 -11.40
C ILE A 10 10.48 -18.10 -9.88
N LEU A 11 11.58 -18.40 -9.18
CA LEU A 11 11.57 -18.55 -7.73
C LEU A 11 11.10 -17.27 -7.03
N LEU A 12 11.58 -16.12 -7.49
CA LEU A 12 11.18 -14.81 -6.97
C LEU A 12 9.67 -14.56 -7.10
N VAL A 13 9.08 -14.92 -8.25
CA VAL A 13 7.62 -14.83 -8.47
C VAL A 13 6.86 -15.78 -7.56
N CYS A 14 7.29 -17.05 -7.47
CA CYS A 14 6.64 -18.03 -6.60
C CYS A 14 6.65 -17.60 -5.12
N VAL A 15 7.76 -17.02 -4.67
CA VAL A 15 7.87 -16.47 -3.32
C VAL A 15 6.91 -15.30 -3.12
N ALA A 16 6.82 -14.36 -4.07
CA ALA A 16 5.87 -13.25 -4.01
C ALA A 16 4.42 -13.74 -3.96
N LEU A 17 4.06 -14.70 -4.80
CA LEU A 17 2.73 -15.33 -4.80
C LEU A 17 2.41 -16.01 -3.48
N TYR A 18 3.36 -16.75 -2.90
CA TYR A 18 3.18 -17.41 -1.61
C TYR A 18 2.85 -16.39 -0.52
N PHE A 19 3.58 -15.28 -0.44
CA PHE A 19 3.33 -14.25 0.57
C PHE A 19 2.01 -13.49 0.38
N ILE A 20 1.45 -13.46 -0.83
CA ILE A 20 0.16 -12.83 -1.11
C ILE A 20 -1.00 -13.80 -0.84
N ILE A 21 -0.84 -15.09 -1.15
CA ILE A 21 -1.90 -16.10 -0.97
C ILE A 21 -1.97 -16.57 0.48
N LYS A 22 -0.83 -16.76 1.16
CA LYS A 22 -0.81 -17.29 2.53
C LYS A 22 -1.74 -16.52 3.50
N PRO A 23 -1.79 -15.17 3.49
CA PRO A 23 -2.69 -14.41 4.35
C PRO A 23 -4.18 -14.59 4.05
N THR A 24 -4.57 -15.22 2.93
CA THR A 24 -5.97 -15.33 2.49
C THR A 24 -6.57 -16.72 2.69
N VAL A 25 -5.83 -17.66 3.30
CA VAL A 25 -6.25 -19.06 3.41
C VAL A 25 -6.64 -19.44 4.85
N GLY A 26 -7.71 -20.22 4.98
CA GLY A 26 -8.19 -20.77 6.25
C GLY A 26 -8.67 -19.70 7.24
N LYS A 27 -8.62 -20.02 8.54
CA LYS A 27 -9.08 -19.12 9.61
C LYS A 27 -8.29 -17.81 9.71
N VAL A 28 -7.03 -17.80 9.25
CA VAL A 28 -6.22 -16.58 9.17
C VAL A 28 -6.76 -15.68 8.06
N GLY A 29 -7.10 -16.27 6.90
CA GLY A 29 -7.77 -15.59 5.80
C GLY A 29 -9.09 -14.93 6.19
N GLU A 30 -9.93 -15.63 6.93
CA GLU A 30 -11.23 -15.10 7.40
C GLU A 30 -11.05 -13.84 8.25
N LYS A 31 -10.18 -13.89 9.27
CA LYS A 31 -9.88 -12.72 10.12
C LYS A 31 -9.27 -11.56 9.34
N ASN A 32 -8.36 -11.86 8.43
CA ASN A 32 -7.73 -10.88 7.57
C ASN A 32 -8.73 -10.21 6.63
N LEU A 33 -9.71 -10.96 6.12
CA LEU A 33 -10.77 -10.43 5.28
C LEU A 33 -11.74 -9.56 6.08
N GLU A 34 -12.14 -9.98 7.28
CA GLU A 34 -12.97 -9.18 8.19
C GLU A 34 -12.30 -7.83 8.50
N PHE A 35 -11.00 -7.86 8.78
CA PHE A 35 -10.19 -6.66 8.99
C PHE A 35 -10.17 -5.79 7.72
N CYS A 36 -9.88 -6.35 6.55
CA CYS A 36 -9.91 -5.61 5.30
C CYS A 36 -11.27 -4.94 5.07
N LEU A 37 -12.37 -5.67 5.24
CA LEU A 37 -13.73 -5.15 5.12
C LEU A 37 -14.00 -4.00 6.10
N LYS A 38 -13.46 -4.08 7.33
CA LYS A 38 -13.53 -2.97 8.29
C LYS A 38 -12.80 -1.73 7.75
N VAL A 39 -11.61 -1.88 7.18
CA VAL A 39 -10.85 -0.76 6.59
C VAL A 39 -11.56 -0.17 5.37
N TRP A 40 -12.08 -1.01 4.46
CA TRP A 40 -12.82 -0.55 3.28
C TRP A 40 -14.04 0.31 3.65
N LYS A 41 -14.71 0.02 4.77
CA LYS A 41 -15.83 0.83 5.27
C LYS A 41 -15.43 2.25 5.71
N HIS A 42 -14.15 2.52 5.92
CA HIS A 42 -13.64 3.86 6.24
C HIS A 42 -13.39 4.71 4.99
N PHE A 43 -13.51 4.13 3.79
CA PHE A 43 -13.26 4.86 2.56
C PHE A 43 -14.33 5.93 2.36
N GLY A 44 -13.87 7.12 2.01
CA GLY A 44 -14.73 8.27 1.75
C GLY A 44 -14.27 9.05 0.53
N VAL A 45 -15.18 9.83 -0.04
CA VAL A 45 -14.92 10.65 -1.24
C VAL A 45 -13.80 11.67 -0.98
N ALA A 46 -13.80 12.33 0.18
CA ALA A 46 -12.75 13.29 0.54
C ALA A 46 -11.37 12.61 0.65
N MET A 47 -11.32 11.42 1.26
CA MET A 47 -10.11 10.61 1.36
C MET A 47 -9.58 10.24 -0.03
N PHE A 48 -10.47 9.86 -0.96
CA PHE A 48 -10.08 9.57 -2.34
C PHE A 48 -9.35 10.75 -2.98
N PHE A 49 -9.91 11.98 -2.92
CA PHE A 49 -9.27 13.14 -3.55
C PHE A 49 -7.96 13.54 -2.86
N GLN A 50 -7.86 13.40 -1.54
CA GLN A 50 -6.62 13.64 -0.80
C GLN A 50 -5.53 12.63 -1.22
N CYS A 51 -5.84 11.33 -1.23
CA CYS A 51 -4.91 10.31 -1.69
C CYS A 51 -4.58 10.48 -3.18
N PHE A 52 -5.55 10.84 -4.02
CA PHE A 52 -5.31 11.09 -5.44
C PHE A 52 -4.30 12.24 -5.65
N LEU A 53 -4.44 13.34 -4.90
CA LEU A 53 -3.46 14.43 -4.93
C LEU A 53 -2.08 13.95 -4.48
N VAL A 54 -1.99 13.13 -3.42
CA VAL A 54 -0.72 12.55 -2.96
C VAL A 54 -0.10 11.66 -4.04
N VAL A 55 -0.90 10.83 -4.72
CA VAL A 55 -0.44 10.04 -5.87
C VAL A 55 0.10 10.94 -6.96
N LEU A 56 -0.62 11.99 -7.37
CA LEU A 56 -0.16 12.92 -8.40
C LEU A 56 1.18 13.57 -8.04
N VAL A 57 1.32 14.09 -6.82
CA VAL A 57 2.55 14.74 -6.35
C VAL A 57 3.70 13.72 -6.27
N THR A 58 3.43 12.52 -5.78
CA THR A 58 4.43 11.43 -5.69
C THR A 58 4.90 10.99 -7.08
N THR A 59 3.98 10.82 -8.01
CA THR A 59 4.26 10.47 -9.41
C THR A 59 5.06 11.58 -10.09
N ALA A 60 4.68 12.85 -9.91
CA ALA A 60 5.42 13.99 -10.45
C ALA A 60 6.85 14.06 -9.89
N ALA A 61 7.02 13.93 -8.58
CA ALA A 61 8.32 13.89 -7.92
C ALA A 61 9.18 12.74 -8.44
N PHE A 62 8.61 11.55 -8.58
CA PHE A 62 9.29 10.41 -9.17
C PHE A 62 9.82 10.74 -10.58
N PHE A 63 8.98 11.23 -11.49
CA PHE A 63 9.39 11.54 -12.85
C PHE A 63 10.45 12.65 -12.95
N LEU A 64 10.41 13.63 -12.05
CA LEU A 64 11.46 14.65 -11.94
C LEU A 64 12.79 14.04 -11.45
N LEU A 65 12.75 13.23 -10.39
CA LEU A 65 13.93 12.56 -9.84
C LEU A 65 14.57 11.59 -10.84
N ARG A 66 13.79 10.96 -11.71
CA ARG A 66 14.31 10.11 -12.81
C ARG A 66 15.19 10.88 -13.81
N LYS A 67 15.13 12.20 -13.86
CA LYS A 67 16.01 13.00 -14.72
C LYS A 67 17.41 13.16 -14.15
N VAL A 68 17.59 12.88 -12.86
CA VAL A 68 18.89 12.94 -12.20
C VAL A 68 19.69 11.66 -12.49
N PRO A 69 20.91 11.76 -13.03
CA PRO A 69 21.76 10.59 -13.28
C PRO A 69 21.95 9.73 -12.02
N GLY A 70 21.87 8.41 -12.18
CA GLY A 70 22.03 7.45 -11.07
C GLY A 70 20.78 7.14 -10.26
N LEU A 71 19.78 8.04 -10.19
CA LEU A 71 18.57 7.79 -9.37
C LEU A 71 17.61 6.76 -9.98
N ASN A 72 17.76 6.44 -11.27
CA ASN A 72 16.99 5.39 -11.94
C ASN A 72 17.43 3.97 -11.60
N TRP A 73 18.52 3.80 -10.84
CA TRP A 73 19.07 2.50 -10.55
C TRP A 73 18.43 1.88 -9.29
N GLY A 74 18.09 0.60 -9.38
CA GLY A 74 17.76 -0.29 -8.27
C GLY A 74 18.49 -1.62 -8.44
N TRP A 75 18.60 -2.43 -7.38
CA TRP A 75 19.38 -3.68 -7.46
C TRP A 75 18.76 -4.71 -8.43
N THR A 76 17.46 -4.60 -8.72
CA THR A 76 16.77 -5.45 -9.71
C THR A 76 17.24 -5.22 -11.13
N ASN A 77 17.92 -4.11 -11.42
CA ASN A 77 18.62 -3.91 -12.69
C ASN A 77 19.69 -4.99 -12.96
N LEU A 78 20.14 -5.71 -11.92
CA LEU A 78 21.04 -6.86 -12.06
C LEU A 78 20.34 -8.11 -12.64
N PHE A 79 19.01 -8.20 -12.51
CA PHE A 79 18.20 -9.38 -12.84
C PHE A 79 17.22 -9.15 -13.99
N PHE A 80 16.83 -7.90 -14.23
CA PHE A 80 15.84 -7.52 -15.23
C PHE A 80 16.37 -6.39 -16.11
N LYS A 81 16.36 -6.58 -17.43
CA LYS A 81 16.67 -5.51 -18.38
C LYS A 81 15.64 -4.38 -18.18
N GLY A 82 16.12 -3.16 -17.93
CA GLY A 82 15.26 -2.00 -17.65
C GLY A 82 14.99 -1.72 -16.16
N GLY A 83 15.32 -2.63 -15.25
CA GLY A 83 15.04 -2.48 -13.80
C GLY A 83 13.54 -2.53 -13.45
N GLY A 84 13.21 -2.35 -12.17
CA GLY A 84 11.82 -2.35 -11.68
C GLY A 84 11.63 -3.14 -10.39
N ASN A 85 10.46 -3.06 -9.76
CA ASN A 85 10.17 -3.81 -8.53
C ASN A 85 9.96 -5.30 -8.83
N ILE A 86 10.42 -6.20 -7.95
CA ILE A 86 10.18 -7.66 -7.95
C ILE A 86 8.73 -8.04 -8.30
N ILE A 87 7.75 -7.27 -7.82
CA ILE A 87 6.33 -7.52 -8.04
C ILE A 87 5.93 -7.31 -9.50
N PHE A 88 6.54 -6.34 -10.19
CA PHE A 88 6.16 -5.91 -11.54
C PHE A 88 7.17 -6.31 -12.62
N ALA A 89 8.40 -6.67 -12.25
CA ALA A 89 9.44 -7.09 -13.18
C ALA A 89 9.06 -8.33 -14.05
N PRO A 90 8.30 -9.31 -13.55
CA PRO A 90 7.78 -10.41 -14.38
C PRO A 90 6.84 -9.91 -15.49
N LEU A 91 6.12 -8.80 -15.27
CA LEU A 91 5.22 -8.22 -16.27
C LEU A 91 5.99 -7.62 -17.44
N ALA A 92 7.10 -6.91 -17.16
CA ALA A 92 7.96 -6.36 -18.20
C ALA A 92 8.63 -7.47 -19.03
N ALA A 93 9.01 -8.58 -18.39
CA ALA A 93 9.57 -9.74 -19.08
C ALA A 93 8.57 -10.45 -20.02
N LEU A 94 7.26 -10.36 -19.74
CA LEU A 94 6.21 -10.89 -20.62
C LEU A 94 5.95 -10.03 -21.86
N ALA A 95 6.27 -8.72 -21.80
CA ALA A 95 6.10 -7.80 -22.92
C ALA A 95 7.25 -7.89 -23.95
N GLU A 96 8.41 -8.40 -23.54
CA GLU A 96 9.57 -8.57 -24.41
C GLU A 96 9.67 -10.00 -24.98
N LEU A 97 8.92 -10.28 -26.05
CA LEU A 97 9.33 -11.36 -26.95
C LEU A 97 10.55 -10.86 -27.75
N PRO A 98 11.68 -11.60 -27.79
CA PRO A 98 12.87 -11.14 -28.48
C PRO A 98 12.58 -10.92 -29.98
N PRO A 99 12.86 -9.73 -30.55
CA PRO A 99 12.74 -9.52 -31.98
C PRO A 99 13.72 -10.46 -32.70
N GLY A 100 13.18 -11.38 -33.52
CA GLY A 100 13.97 -12.34 -34.29
C GLY A 100 13.98 -13.78 -33.76
N SER A 101 13.20 -14.13 -32.72
CA SER A 101 12.91 -15.56 -32.48
C SER A 101 12.18 -16.13 -33.70
N LYS A 102 12.77 -17.15 -34.34
CA LYS A 102 12.06 -17.93 -35.38
C LYS A 102 10.68 -18.27 -34.84
N PRO A 103 9.60 -18.04 -35.59
CA PRO A 103 8.27 -18.38 -35.11
C PRO A 103 8.27 -19.88 -34.86
N VAL A 104 8.29 -20.27 -33.59
CA VAL A 104 7.73 -21.56 -33.21
C VAL A 104 6.31 -21.49 -33.78
N GLN A 105 5.91 -22.47 -34.59
CA GLN A 105 4.53 -22.57 -35.09
C GLN A 105 3.63 -22.92 -33.91
N ILE A 106 3.45 -21.96 -33.02
CA ILE A 106 2.45 -21.97 -31.97
C ILE A 106 1.17 -21.60 -32.70
N SER A 107 0.16 -22.46 -32.62
CA SER A 107 -1.13 -22.15 -33.23
C SER A 107 -1.66 -20.82 -32.68
N LEU A 108 -2.35 -20.05 -33.51
CA LEU A 108 -3.02 -18.82 -33.08
C LEU A 108 -3.87 -19.05 -31.82
N VAL A 109 -4.48 -20.23 -31.72
CA VAL A 109 -5.23 -20.71 -30.56
C VAL A 109 -4.35 -20.80 -29.31
N MET A 110 -3.15 -21.39 -29.37
CA MET A 110 -2.23 -21.43 -28.22
C MET A 110 -1.75 -20.03 -27.80
N ILE A 111 -1.53 -19.11 -28.76
CA ILE A 111 -1.16 -17.72 -28.44
C ILE A 111 -2.30 -17.02 -27.71
N ILE A 112 -3.54 -17.19 -28.19
CA ILE A 112 -4.75 -16.63 -27.56
C ILE A 112 -4.93 -17.22 -26.16
N LEU A 113 -4.85 -18.54 -26.02
CA LEU A 113 -4.97 -19.21 -24.72
C LEU A 113 -3.91 -18.74 -23.74
N LEU A 114 -2.64 -18.62 -24.17
CA LEU A 114 -1.56 -18.10 -23.34
C LEU A 114 -1.84 -16.66 -22.89
N LYS A 115 -2.25 -15.77 -23.81
CA LYS A 115 -2.61 -14.38 -23.47
C LYS A 115 -3.77 -14.30 -22.50
N VAL A 116 -4.83 -15.10 -22.70
CA VAL A 116 -5.99 -15.17 -21.81
C VAL A 116 -5.63 -15.72 -20.44
N SER A 117 -4.84 -16.79 -20.37
CA SER A 117 -4.36 -17.36 -19.09
C SER A 117 -3.48 -16.37 -18.32
N ILE A 118 -2.61 -15.64 -19.01
CA ILE A 118 -1.81 -14.57 -18.41
C ILE A 118 -2.70 -13.44 -17.91
N ALA A 119 -3.65 -12.97 -18.72
CA ALA A 119 -4.59 -11.92 -18.32
C ALA A 119 -5.44 -12.33 -17.11
N PHE A 120 -5.93 -13.57 -17.07
CA PHE A 120 -6.70 -14.09 -15.95
C PHE A 120 -5.85 -14.26 -14.68
N GLY A 121 -4.64 -14.82 -14.80
CA GLY A 121 -3.71 -14.91 -13.68
C GLY A 121 -3.31 -13.54 -13.13
N PHE A 122 -3.14 -12.56 -14.03
CA PHE A 122 -2.89 -11.16 -13.70
C PHE A 122 -4.07 -10.54 -12.96
N LEU A 123 -5.30 -10.70 -13.46
CA LEU A 123 -6.52 -10.23 -12.80
C LEU A 123 -6.70 -10.86 -11.42
N ALA A 124 -6.47 -12.16 -11.29
CA ALA A 124 -6.55 -12.86 -10.01
C ALA A 124 -5.51 -12.34 -9.01
N PHE A 125 -4.27 -12.12 -9.46
CA PHE A 125 -3.20 -11.56 -8.64
C PHE A 125 -3.53 -10.16 -8.14
N PHE A 126 -3.87 -9.24 -9.04
CA PHE A 126 -4.18 -7.85 -8.68
C PHE A 126 -5.48 -7.75 -7.89
N GLY A 127 -6.48 -8.56 -8.21
CA GLY A 127 -7.71 -8.65 -7.41
C GLY A 127 -7.42 -9.06 -5.97
N LEU A 128 -6.62 -10.11 -5.78
CA LEU A 128 -6.21 -10.57 -4.46
C LEU A 128 -5.37 -9.52 -3.72
N LEU A 129 -4.45 -8.88 -4.44
CA LEU A 129 -3.59 -7.84 -3.89
C LEU A 129 -4.41 -6.62 -3.43
N VAL A 130 -5.37 -6.16 -4.25
CA VAL A 130 -6.28 -5.08 -3.88
C VAL A 130 -7.04 -5.45 -2.62
N ILE A 131 -7.67 -6.63 -2.57
CA ILE A 131 -8.42 -7.09 -1.38
C ILE A 131 -7.54 -7.10 -0.13
N MET A 132 -6.25 -7.43 -0.26
CA MET A 132 -5.30 -7.54 0.85
C MET A 132 -4.52 -6.25 1.18
N PHE A 133 -4.70 -5.16 0.43
CA PHE A 133 -4.01 -3.89 0.72
C PHE A 133 -4.19 -3.39 2.15
N PRO A 134 -5.38 -3.45 2.77
CA PRO A 134 -5.52 -3.03 4.15
C PRO A 134 -4.61 -3.77 5.12
N ASN A 135 -4.42 -5.09 4.96
CA ASN A 135 -3.52 -5.86 5.83
C ASN A 135 -2.06 -5.46 5.63
N ALA A 136 -1.62 -5.33 4.38
CA ALA A 136 -0.27 -4.88 4.07
C ALA A 136 -0.01 -3.47 4.63
N ALA A 137 -0.95 -2.55 4.39
CA ALA A 137 -0.91 -1.20 4.93
C ALA A 137 -0.87 -1.18 6.45
N TRP A 138 -1.67 -2.00 7.14
CA TRP A 138 -1.64 -2.08 8.61
C TRP A 138 -0.26 -2.45 9.15
N ILE A 139 0.38 -3.47 8.58
CA ILE A 139 1.72 -3.92 9.00
C ILE A 139 2.74 -2.79 8.82
N GLU A 140 2.69 -2.10 7.68
CA GLU A 140 3.59 -0.98 7.41
C GLU A 140 3.30 0.21 8.34
N GLU A 141 2.04 0.55 8.57
CA GLU A 141 1.67 1.65 9.46
C GLU A 141 2.02 1.35 10.92
N GLU A 142 1.83 0.11 11.40
CA GLU A 142 2.30 -0.29 12.74
C GLU A 142 3.82 -0.13 12.85
N MET A 143 4.58 -0.60 11.85
CA MET A 143 6.04 -0.52 11.84
C MET A 143 6.54 0.94 11.78
N PHE A 144 5.92 1.79 10.95
CA PHE A 144 6.42 3.13 10.64
C PHE A 144 5.68 4.29 11.33
N ARG A 145 4.56 4.09 12.01
CA ARG A 145 3.79 5.18 12.66
C ARG A 145 3.63 5.04 14.16
N LYS A 146 3.37 3.84 14.67
CA LYS A 146 3.11 3.60 16.10
C LYS A 146 4.13 4.33 16.98
N GLY A 147 3.66 5.11 17.96
CA GLY A 147 4.46 5.93 18.87
C GLY A 147 5.16 7.18 18.27
N ARG A 148 4.83 7.60 17.04
CA ARG A 148 5.50 8.71 16.33
C ARG A 148 4.57 9.90 16.12
N HIS A 149 4.29 10.61 17.21
CA HIS A 149 3.38 11.76 17.18
C HIS A 149 4.05 13.10 16.85
N THR A 150 5.39 13.19 16.94
CA THR A 150 6.10 14.45 16.73
C THR A 150 6.67 14.56 15.32
N PHE A 151 6.73 15.78 14.78
CA PHE A 151 7.23 16.05 13.43
C PHE A 151 8.62 15.43 13.15
N GLY A 152 9.55 15.51 14.10
CA GLY A 152 10.88 14.91 13.94
C GLY A 152 10.86 13.37 13.87
N ARG A 153 9.96 12.72 14.62
CA ARG A 153 9.77 11.26 14.56
C ARG A 153 9.07 10.84 13.27
N ILE A 154 8.07 11.59 12.85
CA ILE A 154 7.38 11.41 11.56
C ILE A 154 8.40 11.49 10.43
N THR A 155 9.18 12.57 10.38
CA THR A 155 10.23 12.80 9.36
C THR A 155 11.18 11.60 9.23
N LYS A 156 11.76 11.15 10.34
CA LYS A 156 12.69 10.00 10.34
C LYS A 156 12.01 8.73 9.83
N ALA A 157 10.76 8.50 10.23
CA ALA A 157 10.02 7.31 9.81
C ALA A 157 9.55 7.37 8.36
N SER A 158 9.20 8.55 7.83
CA SER A 158 8.83 8.75 6.43
C SER A 158 10.03 8.58 5.50
N ILE A 159 11.22 9.04 5.92
CA ILE A 159 12.48 8.75 5.20
C ILE A 159 12.76 7.24 5.20
N ALA A 160 12.69 6.58 6.36
CA ALA A 160 12.89 5.13 6.46
C ALA A 160 11.86 4.35 5.63
N PHE A 161 10.60 4.78 5.64
CA PHE A 161 9.52 4.23 4.83
C PHE A 161 9.85 4.30 3.34
N GLY A 162 10.31 5.43 2.82
CA GLY A 162 10.73 5.53 1.43
C GLY A 162 11.92 4.61 1.11
N LEU A 163 12.96 4.66 1.93
CA LEU A 163 14.22 3.95 1.68
C LEU A 163 14.11 2.42 1.83
N VAL A 164 13.24 1.89 2.69
CA VAL A 164 13.08 0.43 2.84
C VAL A 164 12.62 -0.21 1.52
N HIS A 165 11.93 0.54 0.65
CA HIS A 165 11.46 0.03 -0.63
C HIS A 165 12.61 -0.29 -1.59
N LEU A 166 13.82 0.25 -1.36
CA LEU A 166 15.02 -0.19 -2.08
C LEU A 166 15.24 -1.70 -1.93
N LEU A 167 14.83 -2.30 -0.80
CA LEU A 167 14.94 -3.74 -0.55
C LEU A 167 14.07 -4.57 -1.50
N VAL A 168 12.93 -4.03 -1.96
CA VAL A 168 12.05 -4.70 -2.94
C VAL A 168 12.38 -4.30 -4.39
N GLY A 169 13.50 -3.63 -4.60
CA GLY A 169 14.04 -3.34 -5.92
C GLY A 169 13.45 -2.10 -6.59
N VAL A 170 12.77 -1.23 -5.85
CA VAL A 170 12.37 0.06 -6.44
C VAL A 170 13.63 0.91 -6.70
N PRO A 171 13.67 1.70 -7.79
CA PRO A 171 14.76 2.65 -8.02
C PRO A 171 14.87 3.70 -6.92
N LEU A 172 16.06 4.26 -6.72
CA LEU A 172 16.28 5.30 -5.71
C LEU A 172 15.37 6.54 -5.90
N ALA A 173 15.08 6.93 -7.14
CA ALA A 173 14.10 7.97 -7.46
C ALA A 173 12.71 7.66 -6.87
N ALA A 174 12.26 6.41 -6.96
CA ALA A 174 10.98 5.98 -6.42
C ALA A 174 11.03 5.94 -4.88
N ALA A 175 12.11 5.41 -4.30
CA ALA A 175 12.28 5.37 -2.84
C ALA A 175 12.23 6.78 -2.23
N ILE A 176 12.88 7.77 -2.85
CA ILE A 176 12.82 9.17 -2.42
C ILE A 176 11.41 9.74 -2.61
N ALA A 177 10.76 9.47 -3.74
CA ALA A 177 9.39 9.93 -3.96
C ALA A 177 8.40 9.35 -2.93
N LEU A 178 8.58 8.10 -2.52
CA LEU A 178 7.76 7.43 -1.50
C LEU A 178 7.87 8.02 -0.09
N ILE A 179 8.84 8.92 0.15
CA ILE A 179 8.89 9.71 1.38
C ILE A 179 7.65 10.62 1.49
N ILE A 180 7.11 11.09 0.36
CA ILE A 180 5.91 11.97 0.30
C ILE A 180 4.66 11.29 0.90
N PRO A 181 4.20 10.12 0.40
CA PRO A 181 3.09 9.42 1.03
C PRO A 181 3.45 9.00 2.46
N GLY A 182 4.71 8.66 2.73
CA GLY A 182 5.18 8.37 4.08
C GLY A 182 4.98 9.54 5.06
N PHE A 183 5.15 10.79 4.62
CA PHE A 183 4.83 11.97 5.43
C PHE A 183 3.33 12.16 5.59
N PHE A 184 2.59 12.03 4.50
CA PHE A 184 1.13 12.16 4.50
C PHE A 184 0.48 11.20 5.51
N TYR A 185 0.86 9.92 5.50
CA TYR A 185 0.36 8.94 6.47
C TYR A 185 0.79 9.27 7.90
N GLY A 186 2.05 9.71 8.08
CA GLY A 186 2.54 10.23 9.36
C GLY A 186 1.67 11.33 9.96
N PHE A 187 1.27 12.30 9.14
CA PHE A 187 0.39 13.38 9.57
C PHE A 187 -1.05 12.92 9.81
N VAL A 188 -1.59 12.02 8.99
CA VAL A 188 -2.92 11.43 9.22
C VAL A 188 -2.95 10.71 10.57
N TYR A 189 -1.96 9.86 10.84
CA TYR A 189 -1.82 9.16 12.11
C TYR A 189 -1.72 10.13 13.29
N ALA A 190 -0.81 11.11 13.24
CA ALA A 190 -0.62 12.05 14.34
C ALA A 190 -1.87 12.91 14.58
N SER A 191 -2.51 13.39 13.52
CA SER A 191 -3.74 14.19 13.61
C SER A 191 -4.91 13.38 14.17
N ALA A 192 -5.03 12.10 13.79
CA ALA A 192 -6.03 11.20 14.34
C ALA A 192 -5.79 10.97 15.83
N PHE A 193 -4.55 10.69 16.22
CA PHE A 193 -4.17 10.52 17.62
C PHE A 193 -4.47 11.77 18.46
N GLU A 194 -4.06 12.96 18.00
CA GLU A 194 -4.33 14.22 18.70
C GLU A 194 -5.83 14.49 18.86
N LYS A 195 -6.64 14.18 17.83
CA LYS A 195 -8.10 14.31 17.90
C LYS A 195 -8.69 13.39 18.98
N ILE A 196 -8.28 12.12 19.00
CA ILE A 196 -8.76 11.12 19.97
C ILE A 196 -8.33 11.51 21.39
N TRP A 197 -7.06 11.86 21.57
CA TRP A 197 -6.52 12.34 22.85
C TRP A 197 -7.29 13.56 23.37
N GLY A 198 -7.55 14.53 22.49
CA GLY A 198 -8.36 15.71 22.83
C GLY A 198 -9.80 15.37 23.20
N GLN A 199 -10.41 14.35 22.57
CA GLN A 199 -11.75 13.87 22.93
C GLN A 199 -11.75 13.22 24.33
N GLN A 200 -10.77 12.37 24.61
CA GLN A 200 -10.61 11.75 25.93
C GLN A 200 -10.44 12.81 27.02
N LYS A 201 -9.51 13.76 26.83
CA LYS A 201 -9.25 14.82 27.80
C LYS A 201 -10.53 15.62 28.11
N ARG A 202 -11.27 16.04 27.07
CA ARG A 202 -12.55 16.75 27.26
C ARG A 202 -13.60 15.91 27.98
N ALA A 203 -13.62 14.59 27.77
CA ALA A 203 -14.55 13.70 28.47
C ALA A 203 -14.17 13.60 29.96
N MET A 204 -12.88 13.44 30.28
CA MET A 204 -12.38 13.43 31.66
C MET A 204 -12.64 14.75 32.37
N ASP A 205 -12.35 15.88 31.73
CA ASP A 205 -12.58 17.22 32.28
C ASP A 205 -14.07 17.44 32.60
N TYR A 206 -14.97 16.94 31.75
CA TYR A 206 -16.41 17.00 31.97
C TYR A 206 -16.84 16.16 33.17
N LEU A 207 -16.39 14.89 33.24
CA LEU A 207 -16.78 13.94 34.29
C LEU A 207 -16.22 14.33 35.66
N GLY A 208 -15.09 15.04 35.71
CA GLY A 208 -14.49 15.58 36.92
C GLY A 208 -15.04 16.95 37.35
N SER A 209 -15.85 17.62 36.52
CA SER A 209 -16.38 18.95 36.82
C SER A 209 -17.64 18.88 37.69
N GLN A 210 -17.65 19.65 38.78
CA GLN A 210 -18.85 19.81 39.63
C GLN A 210 -19.90 20.73 39.01
N GLU A 211 -19.54 21.50 37.98
CA GLU A 211 -20.42 22.46 37.30
C GLU A 211 -20.95 21.91 35.96
N ALA A 212 -20.63 20.66 35.61
CA ALA A 212 -21.07 20.07 34.37
C ALA A 212 -22.61 19.90 34.34
N PRO A 213 -23.28 20.25 33.22
CA PRO A 213 -24.71 19.98 33.07
C PRO A 213 -25.05 18.50 33.27
N PRO A 214 -26.25 18.18 33.77
CA PRO A 214 -26.68 16.79 33.88
C PRO A 214 -26.78 16.15 32.48
N LEU A 215 -26.29 14.92 32.36
CA LEU A 215 -26.38 14.12 31.15
C LEU A 215 -27.51 13.11 31.27
N SER A 216 -28.08 12.73 30.13
CA SER A 216 -28.84 11.48 30.06
C SER A 216 -27.92 10.28 30.28
N GLN A 217 -28.46 9.13 30.69
CA GLN A 217 -27.68 7.91 30.92
C GLN A 217 -26.82 7.55 29.71
N ARG A 218 -27.39 7.56 28.51
CA ARG A 218 -26.68 7.26 27.27
C ARG A 218 -25.48 8.20 27.04
N GLN A 219 -25.65 9.49 27.26
CA GLN A 219 -24.56 10.46 27.10
C GLN A 219 -23.47 10.27 28.16
N TRP A 220 -23.86 9.83 29.37
CA TRP A 220 -22.93 9.50 30.43
C TRP A 220 -22.09 8.27 30.05
N ASP A 221 -22.74 7.22 29.56
CA ASP A 221 -22.09 5.99 29.10
C ASP A 221 -21.11 6.28 27.95
N GLU A 222 -21.53 7.07 26.95
CA GLU A 222 -20.68 7.50 25.82
C GLU A 222 -19.44 8.29 26.31
N LYS A 223 -19.60 9.21 27.27
CA LYS A 223 -18.46 9.94 27.83
C LYS A 223 -17.53 9.06 28.64
N MET A 224 -18.07 8.14 29.44
CA MET A 224 -17.27 7.19 30.21
C MET A 224 -16.47 6.26 29.31
N GLU A 225 -17.07 5.78 28.22
CA GLU A 225 -16.36 4.99 27.20
C GLU A 225 -15.19 5.79 26.61
N VAL A 226 -15.42 7.04 26.20
CA VAL A 226 -14.36 7.90 25.66
C VAL A 226 -13.28 8.21 26.70
N ALA A 227 -13.66 8.49 27.94
CA ALA A 227 -12.74 8.79 29.03
C ALA A 227 -11.89 7.57 29.42
N SER A 228 -12.45 6.36 29.36
CA SER A 228 -11.80 5.11 29.76
C SER A 228 -10.88 4.50 28.69
N ARG A 229 -10.77 5.12 27.50
CA ARG A 229 -9.87 4.63 26.44
C ARG A 229 -8.42 4.54 26.92
N SER A 230 -7.83 3.37 26.75
CA SER A 230 -6.41 3.18 27.01
C SER A 230 -5.56 3.86 25.94
N PHE A 231 -4.30 4.17 26.28
CA PHE A 231 -3.33 4.67 25.30
C PHE A 231 -3.17 3.74 24.08
N ILE A 232 -3.19 2.43 24.32
CA ILE A 232 -3.09 1.41 23.27
C ILE A 232 -4.28 1.47 22.31
N GLN A 233 -5.51 1.62 22.83
CA GLN A 233 -6.69 1.76 21.98
C GLN A 233 -6.64 3.05 21.16
N MET A 234 -6.15 4.15 21.72
CA MET A 234 -5.99 5.40 20.97
C MET A 234 -4.96 5.29 19.84
N GLU A 235 -3.86 4.57 20.11
CA GLU A 235 -2.85 4.21 19.11
C GLU A 235 -3.45 3.36 17.98
N GLU A 236 -4.20 2.32 18.31
CA GLU A 236 -4.85 1.45 17.33
C GLU A 236 -5.89 2.18 16.48
N ASP A 237 -6.69 3.06 17.08
CA ASP A 237 -7.65 3.91 16.36
C ASP A 237 -6.94 4.89 15.41
N ALA A 238 -5.81 5.47 15.83
CA ALA A 238 -5.00 6.33 14.97
C ALA A 238 -4.32 5.56 13.83
N LEU A 239 -3.83 4.35 14.11
CA LEU A 239 -3.29 3.44 13.10
C LEU A 239 -4.35 3.03 12.08
N MET A 240 -5.59 2.75 12.53
CA MET A 240 -6.71 2.43 11.65
C MET A 240 -6.99 3.57 10.66
N ALA A 241 -6.97 4.82 11.14
CA ALA A 241 -7.12 5.99 10.27
C ALA A 241 -6.02 6.04 9.21
N SER A 242 -4.74 5.94 9.60
CA SER A 242 -3.62 5.96 8.66
C SER A 242 -3.66 4.79 7.66
N THR A 243 -4.03 3.60 8.14
CA THR A 243 -4.16 2.38 7.34
C THR A 243 -5.21 2.56 6.24
N ALA A 244 -6.35 3.21 6.53
CA ALA A 244 -7.37 3.48 5.53
C ALA A 244 -6.86 4.41 4.41
N TYR A 245 -6.14 5.49 4.76
CA TYR A 245 -5.53 6.39 3.78
C TYR A 245 -4.46 5.69 2.94
N HIS A 246 -3.61 4.89 3.58
CA HIS A 246 -2.57 4.12 2.90
C HIS A 246 -3.19 3.09 1.93
N ALA A 247 -4.18 2.31 2.39
CA ALA A 247 -4.90 1.36 1.54
C ALA A 247 -5.60 2.06 0.36
N MET A 248 -6.22 3.23 0.58
CA MET A 248 -6.82 4.03 -0.49
C MET A 248 -5.77 4.46 -1.51
N ASN A 249 -4.63 5.00 -1.06
CA ASN A 249 -3.55 5.42 -1.94
C ASN A 249 -3.03 4.26 -2.79
N ASN A 250 -2.81 3.07 -2.20
CA ASN A 250 -2.37 1.88 -2.93
C ASN A 250 -3.42 1.41 -3.94
N THR A 251 -4.70 1.49 -3.58
CA THR A 251 -5.81 1.18 -4.48
C THR A 251 -5.85 2.11 -5.69
N ILE A 252 -5.64 3.42 -5.49
CA ILE A 252 -5.57 4.41 -6.59
C ILE A 252 -4.39 4.11 -7.51
N VAL A 253 -3.19 3.88 -6.95
CA VAL A 253 -1.98 3.57 -7.74
C VAL A 253 -2.21 2.33 -8.59
N VAL A 254 -2.69 1.24 -7.99
CA VAL A 254 -2.93 -0.01 -8.74
C VAL A 254 -4.09 0.13 -9.71
N GLY A 255 -5.14 0.88 -9.38
CA GLY A 255 -6.22 1.19 -10.32
C GLY A 255 -5.71 1.89 -11.57
N ILE A 256 -4.86 2.92 -11.42
CA ILE A 256 -4.23 3.62 -12.55
C ILE A 256 -3.36 2.66 -13.37
N MET A 257 -2.50 1.87 -12.73
CA MET A 257 -1.64 0.91 -13.42
C MET A 257 -2.46 -0.13 -14.19
N PHE A 258 -3.52 -0.65 -13.56
CA PHE A 258 -4.44 -1.60 -14.17
C PHE A 258 -5.11 -1.00 -15.41
N THR A 259 -5.64 0.22 -15.32
CA THR A 259 -6.24 0.91 -16.47
C THR A 259 -5.25 1.09 -17.61
N ILE A 260 -4.00 1.51 -17.33
CA ILE A 260 -2.96 1.67 -18.36
C ILE A 260 -2.68 0.34 -19.06
N ILE A 261 -2.57 -0.76 -18.31
CA ILE A 261 -2.28 -2.09 -18.86
C ILE A 261 -3.44 -2.60 -19.71
N VAL A 262 -4.67 -2.49 -19.23
CA VAL A 262 -5.87 -2.89 -19.98
C VAL A 262 -5.96 -2.10 -21.29
N VAL A 263 -5.79 -0.78 -21.24
CA VAL A 263 -5.77 0.08 -22.43
C VAL A 263 -4.68 -0.37 -23.41
N ALA A 264 -3.47 -0.65 -22.93
CA ALA A 264 -2.36 -1.09 -23.78
C ALA A 264 -2.58 -2.48 -24.41
N ILE A 265 -3.32 -3.39 -23.76
CA ILE A 265 -3.58 -4.75 -24.27
C ILE A 265 -4.71 -4.75 -25.30
N PHE A 266 -5.72 -3.91 -25.14
CA PHE A 266 -6.95 -3.97 -25.95
C PHE A 266 -7.04 -2.91 -27.05
N LEU A 267 -6.28 -1.80 -26.96
CA LEU A 267 -6.30 -0.71 -27.95
C LEU A 267 -5.07 -0.69 -28.87
N VAL A 268 -4.12 -1.62 -28.71
CA VAL A 268 -2.91 -1.80 -29.55
C VAL A 268 -2.88 -3.21 -30.11
#